data_AF-A0AAW8LLG6-F1
#
_entry.id   AF-A0AAW8LLG6-F1
#
_cell.length_a   1.000
_cell.length_b   1.000
_cell.length_c   1.000
_cell.angle_alpha   90.00
_cell.angle_beta   90.00
_cell.angle_gamma   90.00
#
_symmetry.space_group_name_H-M   'P 1'
#
loop_
_entity.id
_entity.type
_entity.pdbx_description
1 polymer ?
#
loop_
_entity_poly.entity_id
_entity_poly.type
_entity_poly.pdbx_seq_one_letter_code
_entity_poly.pdbx_strand_id
1 'polypeptide(L)'
;MATIVFQAAGAALGGIFGPLGAMIGRAAGALAGNAIDRTLLSNGRTVTGARLSTARIPGADEGAAISRLYGTARIGGTLIWATRFEESIEVERRGGKGNRGPKVETFRNFANVAIGLCEGEAAMVRRVWADGRELDLSAIEMRFYPGSETQLPDPLIEAKQGAGNAPAFRGLAYVVFERLPLDTYGNRIPLMQFEVVRPVGRLEKAIRAITVIPGATEHGYATVQVSERTGIGQSRIMNRNGLTATTDWQAAIDELQALCPNLESVALVVSWFGTDMRVGECRILPGVEVDGRDGETMPWSVAGLSRGEAHLVSHHGDGPAYGGTPNDESVLQAIADLKARGLRVCLYPFVMMDVPVGNGLADPYSKSEQDAYAWRGRITCFPAPAGPVLRIAALAHGRRFPPSAIAMKVTAAWCCIMRRWRLGRAGWMPS
;
A
#
# COMPACT_ATOMS: atom_id res chain seq x y z
N MET A 1 -26.98 -4.07 -45.24
CA MET A 1 -28.31 -4.24 -45.90
C MET A 1 -28.83 -2.92 -46.45
N ALA A 2 -28.41 -1.77 -45.90
CA ALA A 2 -28.79 -0.45 -46.39
C ALA A 2 -28.27 -0.18 -47.82
N THR A 3 -27.13 -0.76 -48.21
CA THR A 3 -26.56 -0.59 -49.56
C THR A 3 -27.48 -1.08 -50.66
N ILE A 4 -28.11 -2.25 -50.50
CA ILE A 4 -28.99 -2.82 -51.53
C ILE A 4 -30.30 -2.00 -51.61
N VAL A 5 -30.83 -1.58 -50.47
CA VAL A 5 -32.06 -0.78 -50.40
C VAL A 5 -31.85 0.62 -51.00
N PHE A 6 -30.75 1.30 -50.68
CA PHE A 6 -30.46 2.63 -51.22
C PHE A 6 -30.00 2.60 -52.68
N GLN A 7 -29.37 1.51 -53.15
CA GLN A 7 -29.14 1.30 -54.58
C GLN A 7 -30.45 1.17 -55.35
N ALA A 8 -31.43 0.41 -54.82
CA ALA A 8 -32.72 0.24 -55.45
C ALA A 8 -33.52 1.57 -55.45
N ALA A 9 -33.55 2.29 -54.34
CA ALA A 9 -34.20 3.60 -54.23
C ALA A 9 -33.52 4.67 -55.11
N GLY A 10 -32.18 4.71 -55.14
CA GLY A 10 -31.42 5.62 -55.99
C GLY A 10 -31.59 5.32 -57.48
N ALA A 11 -31.66 4.04 -57.87
CA ALA A 11 -31.97 3.64 -59.24
C ALA A 11 -33.39 4.04 -59.65
N ALA A 12 -34.38 3.89 -58.76
CA ALA A 12 -35.76 4.24 -59.01
C ALA A 12 -35.96 5.77 -59.16
N LEU A 13 -35.34 6.57 -58.28
CA LEU A 13 -35.40 8.03 -58.34
C LEU A 13 -34.63 8.60 -59.55
N GLY A 14 -33.43 8.06 -59.83
CA GLY A 14 -32.63 8.45 -60.99
C GLY A 14 -33.26 8.03 -62.33
N GLY A 15 -34.05 6.95 -62.34
CA GLY A 15 -34.72 6.43 -63.53
C GLY A 15 -35.79 7.33 -64.12
N ILE A 16 -36.30 8.31 -63.34
CA ILE A 16 -37.20 9.36 -63.84
C ILE A 16 -36.50 10.19 -64.95
N PHE A 17 -35.16 10.25 -64.93
CA PHE A 17 -34.33 10.97 -65.90
C PHE A 17 -33.70 10.05 -66.96
N GLY A 18 -34.25 8.84 -67.14
CA GLY A 18 -33.82 7.86 -68.15
C GLY A 18 -32.74 6.87 -67.70
N PRO A 19 -32.27 5.98 -68.59
CA PRO A 19 -31.42 4.84 -68.24
C PRO A 19 -30.06 5.24 -67.65
N LEU A 20 -29.49 6.34 -68.13
CA LEU A 20 -28.25 6.92 -67.58
C LEU A 20 -28.47 7.50 -66.17
N GLY A 21 -29.61 8.15 -65.93
CA GLY A 21 -30.00 8.65 -64.61
C GLY A 21 -30.20 7.53 -63.59
N ALA A 22 -30.78 6.40 -63.99
CA ALA A 22 -30.93 5.22 -63.14
C ALA A 22 -29.57 4.63 -62.72
N MET A 23 -28.59 4.57 -63.65
CA MET A 23 -27.24 4.08 -63.34
C MET A 23 -26.49 5.02 -62.39
N ILE A 24 -26.56 6.33 -62.62
CA ILE A 24 -25.93 7.33 -61.74
C ILE A 24 -26.59 7.32 -60.36
N GLY A 25 -27.92 7.26 -60.30
CA GLY A 25 -28.68 7.18 -59.06
C GLY A 25 -28.39 5.90 -58.27
N ARG A 26 -28.20 4.77 -58.96
CA ARG A 26 -27.77 3.51 -58.33
C ARG A 26 -26.36 3.61 -57.76
N ALA A 27 -25.42 4.23 -58.48
CA ALA A 27 -24.05 4.43 -58.02
C ALA A 27 -24.00 5.38 -56.80
N ALA A 28 -24.76 6.48 -56.83
CA ALA A 28 -24.87 7.39 -55.70
C ALA A 28 -25.52 6.71 -54.47
N GLY A 29 -26.59 5.95 -54.68
CA GLY A 29 -27.24 5.14 -53.65
C GLY A 29 -26.34 4.04 -53.08
N ALA A 30 -25.46 3.46 -53.90
CA ALA A 30 -24.43 2.52 -53.45
C ALA A 30 -23.41 3.17 -52.52
N LEU A 31 -22.94 4.38 -52.85
CA LEU A 31 -21.95 5.08 -52.05
C LEU A 31 -22.53 5.55 -50.71
N ALA A 32 -23.72 6.15 -50.73
CA ALA A 32 -24.43 6.55 -49.51
C ALA A 32 -24.80 5.34 -48.65
N GLY A 33 -25.29 4.28 -49.28
CA GLY A 33 -25.61 3.02 -48.61
C GLY A 33 -24.38 2.32 -48.03
N ASN A 34 -23.21 2.39 -48.69
CA ASN A 34 -21.95 1.86 -48.17
C ASN A 34 -21.43 2.69 -46.99
N ALA A 35 -21.59 4.01 -47.01
CA ALA A 35 -21.24 4.86 -45.88
C ALA A 35 -22.09 4.54 -44.64
N ILE A 36 -23.41 4.37 -44.83
CA ILE A 36 -24.35 4.02 -43.76
C ILE A 36 -24.11 2.58 -43.27
N ASP A 37 -23.96 1.61 -44.18
CA ASP A 37 -23.61 0.24 -43.83
C ASP A 37 -22.24 0.21 -43.13
N ARG A 38 -21.26 1.06 -43.49
CA ARG A 38 -20.00 1.18 -42.74
C ARG A 38 -20.22 1.71 -41.34
N THR A 39 -21.06 2.71 -41.13
CA THR A 39 -21.33 3.24 -39.77
C THR A 39 -22.15 2.28 -38.90
N LEU A 40 -23.04 1.49 -39.50
CA LEU A 40 -23.87 0.49 -38.79
C LEU A 40 -23.12 -0.83 -38.56
N LEU A 41 -22.27 -1.25 -39.49
CA LEU A 41 -21.46 -2.48 -39.40
C LEU A 41 -20.06 -2.24 -38.80
N SER A 42 -19.60 -0.98 -38.64
CA SER A 42 -18.34 -0.68 -37.92
C SER A 42 -18.42 -0.98 -36.42
N ASN A 43 -19.62 -1.24 -35.88
CA ASN A 43 -19.79 -1.81 -34.55
C ASN A 43 -19.24 -3.25 -34.42
N GLY A 44 -18.73 -3.85 -35.51
CA GLY A 44 -18.18 -5.21 -35.53
C GLY A 44 -16.81 -5.32 -36.19
N ARG A 45 -16.04 -4.24 -36.38
CA ARG A 45 -14.63 -4.38 -36.78
C ARG A 45 -13.87 -4.89 -35.56
N THR A 46 -13.85 -6.21 -35.38
CA THR A 46 -12.97 -6.89 -34.42
C THR A 46 -11.55 -6.66 -34.89
N VAL A 47 -10.97 -5.53 -34.48
CA VAL A 47 -9.52 -5.41 -34.38
C VAL A 47 -9.17 -6.45 -33.34
N THR A 48 -8.46 -7.51 -33.74
CA THR A 48 -7.87 -8.43 -32.79
C THR A 48 -6.95 -7.61 -31.90
N GLY A 49 -7.47 -7.15 -30.76
CA GLY A 49 -6.68 -6.51 -29.72
C GLY A 49 -5.61 -7.49 -29.26
N ALA A 50 -4.60 -6.98 -28.55
CA ALA A 50 -3.59 -7.84 -27.96
C ALA A 50 -4.28 -8.98 -27.21
N ARG A 51 -4.08 -10.23 -27.67
CA ARG A 51 -4.50 -11.42 -26.92
C ARG A 51 -3.88 -11.29 -25.53
N LEU A 52 -4.57 -11.79 -24.49
CA LEU A 52 -3.97 -12.01 -23.19
C LEU A 52 -2.70 -12.84 -23.41
N SER A 53 -1.56 -12.16 -23.46
CA SER A 53 -0.28 -12.85 -23.49
C SER A 53 -0.14 -13.43 -22.10
N THR A 54 -0.17 -14.76 -22.01
CA THR A 54 0.48 -15.50 -20.93
C THR A 54 1.76 -14.75 -20.57
N ALA A 55 1.96 -14.48 -19.27
CA ALA A 55 3.04 -13.65 -18.74
C ALA A 55 4.26 -13.69 -19.68
N ARG A 56 4.52 -12.59 -20.41
CA ARG A 56 5.64 -12.54 -21.36
C ARG A 56 6.84 -13.08 -20.61
N ILE A 57 7.47 -14.12 -21.15
CA ILE A 57 8.71 -14.65 -20.61
C ILE A 57 9.75 -13.55 -20.89
N PRO A 58 10.32 -12.89 -19.86
CA PRO A 58 11.47 -12.00 -20.04
C PRO A 58 12.48 -12.59 -21.03
N GLY A 59 12.83 -11.81 -22.05
CA GLY A 59 13.91 -12.12 -23.00
C GLY A 59 14.99 -11.05 -22.93
N ALA A 60 16.18 -11.39 -23.42
CA ALA A 60 17.27 -10.45 -23.71
C ALA A 60 17.31 -10.10 -25.21
N ASP A 61 16.15 -10.14 -25.87
CA ASP A 61 16.04 -10.03 -27.31
C ASP A 61 16.03 -8.55 -27.73
N GLU A 62 16.93 -8.20 -28.65
CA GLU A 62 16.88 -6.91 -29.34
C GLU A 62 15.62 -6.85 -30.24
N GLY A 63 14.89 -5.74 -30.17
CA GLY A 63 13.64 -5.53 -30.90
C GLY A 63 12.36 -5.88 -30.13
N ALA A 64 12.48 -6.33 -28.87
CA ALA A 64 11.33 -6.45 -27.97
C ALA A 64 10.65 -5.08 -27.75
N ALA A 65 9.32 -5.04 -27.86
CA ALA A 65 8.56 -3.81 -27.65
C ALA A 65 8.56 -3.39 -26.17
N ILE A 66 8.77 -2.09 -25.91
CA ILE A 66 8.69 -1.50 -24.57
C ILE A 66 7.23 -1.49 -24.09
N SER A 67 7.00 -1.98 -22.87
CA SER A 67 5.66 -2.05 -22.28
C SER A 67 5.14 -0.66 -21.92
N ARG A 68 3.84 -0.43 -22.12
CA ARG A 68 3.12 0.74 -21.58
C ARG A 68 2.20 0.27 -20.48
N LEU A 69 2.37 0.83 -19.29
CA LEU A 69 1.62 0.48 -18.09
C LEU A 69 0.71 1.63 -17.66
N TYR A 70 -0.50 1.29 -17.22
CA TYR A 70 -1.47 2.21 -16.64
C TYR A 70 -2.04 1.55 -15.38
N GLY A 71 -1.75 2.11 -14.21
CA GLY A 71 -2.12 1.54 -12.91
C GLY A 71 -1.07 0.56 -12.38
N THR A 72 -1.54 -0.44 -11.63
CA THR A 72 -0.69 -1.47 -11.02
C THR A 72 -0.80 -2.77 -11.80
N ALA A 73 0.31 -3.27 -12.32
CA ALA A 73 0.33 -4.59 -12.96
C ALA A 73 1.66 -5.31 -12.77
N ARG A 74 1.57 -6.64 -12.86
CA ARG A 74 2.75 -7.52 -12.89
C ARG A 74 3.24 -7.66 -14.33
N ILE A 75 4.49 -7.31 -14.58
CA ILE A 75 5.12 -7.39 -15.90
C ILE A 75 6.43 -8.19 -15.86
N GLY A 76 6.73 -8.88 -16.96
CA GLY A 76 8.06 -9.44 -17.20
C GLY A 76 8.93 -8.34 -17.80
N GLY A 77 10.03 -8.02 -17.12
CA GLY A 77 10.98 -7.02 -17.61
C GLY A 77 11.84 -7.55 -18.75
N THR A 78 12.69 -6.69 -19.32
CA THR A 78 13.65 -7.02 -20.38
C THR A 78 15.06 -6.73 -19.88
N LEU A 79 16.00 -7.67 -20.04
CA LEU A 79 17.40 -7.44 -19.65
C LEU A 79 18.01 -6.40 -20.60
N ILE A 80 18.47 -5.27 -20.06
CA ILE A 80 19.04 -4.15 -20.86
C ILE A 80 20.53 -3.95 -20.62
N TRP A 81 21.08 -4.50 -19.53
CA TRP A 81 22.50 -4.48 -19.22
C TRP A 81 22.83 -5.61 -18.24
N ALA A 82 24.03 -6.19 -18.36
CA ALA A 82 24.56 -7.16 -17.42
C ALA A 82 26.09 -7.17 -17.44
N THR A 83 26.72 -7.48 -16.31
CA THR A 83 28.14 -7.85 -16.29
C THR A 83 28.32 -9.35 -16.52
N ARG A 84 29.57 -9.80 -16.71
CA ARG A 84 29.92 -11.20 -16.46
C ARG A 84 29.61 -11.56 -15.00
N PHE A 85 29.35 -12.84 -14.75
CA PHE A 85 29.13 -13.33 -13.38
C PHE A 85 30.35 -13.09 -12.51
N GLU A 86 30.10 -12.68 -11.27
CA GLU A 86 31.12 -12.50 -10.25
C GLU A 86 31.11 -13.74 -9.34
N GLU A 87 32.25 -14.40 -9.19
CA GLU A 87 32.40 -15.58 -8.36
C GLU A 87 33.14 -15.23 -7.06
N SER A 88 32.58 -15.63 -5.93
CA SER A 88 33.21 -15.53 -4.61
C SER A 88 33.55 -16.93 -4.12
N ILE A 89 34.81 -17.13 -3.71
CA ILE A 89 35.31 -18.42 -3.22
C ILE A 89 35.50 -18.31 -1.71
N GLU A 90 34.72 -19.08 -0.96
CA GLU A 90 34.82 -19.19 0.50
C GLU A 90 35.52 -20.50 0.86
N VAL A 91 36.70 -20.41 1.48
CA VAL A 91 37.53 -21.58 1.80
C VAL A 91 37.41 -21.92 3.28
N GLU A 92 36.68 -22.99 3.61
CA GLU A 92 36.58 -23.48 4.99
C GLU A 92 37.39 -24.77 5.17
N ARG A 93 38.11 -24.87 6.29
CA ARG A 93 38.74 -26.14 6.71
C ARG A 93 37.84 -26.84 7.71
N ARG A 94 37.35 -28.03 7.36
CA ARG A 94 36.52 -28.85 8.24
C ARG A 94 37.38 -29.91 8.94
N GLY A 95 37.63 -29.78 10.26
CA GLY A 95 38.28 -30.83 11.07
C GLY A 95 38.95 -30.35 12.37
N GLY A 96 38.78 -31.14 13.45
CA GLY A 96 39.26 -30.89 14.81
C GLY A 96 40.78 -31.07 15.04
N LYS A 97 41.20 -30.84 16.30
CA LYS A 97 42.57 -30.68 16.82
C LYS A 97 43.67 -31.37 15.99
N GLY A 98 44.32 -30.55 15.17
CA GLY A 98 45.38 -30.96 14.24
C GLY A 98 45.09 -30.35 12.88
N ASN A 99 45.87 -29.34 12.49
CA ASN A 99 45.63 -28.42 11.37
C ASN A 99 45.72 -29.08 9.96
N ARG A 100 45.14 -30.27 9.78
CA ARG A 100 45.33 -31.22 8.68
C ARG A 100 44.01 -31.71 8.04
N GLY A 101 42.89 -31.01 8.28
CA GLY A 101 41.61 -31.30 7.63
C GLY A 101 41.54 -30.85 6.15
N PRO A 102 40.67 -31.46 5.32
CA PRO A 102 40.47 -31.05 3.93
C PRO A 102 39.95 -29.60 3.86
N LYS A 103 40.43 -28.85 2.86
CA LYS A 103 39.86 -27.56 2.48
C LYS A 103 38.61 -27.82 1.64
N VAL A 104 37.49 -27.23 2.05
CA VAL A 104 36.25 -27.20 1.29
C VAL A 104 36.13 -25.80 0.72
N GLU A 105 36.16 -25.69 -0.60
CA GLU A 105 35.92 -24.44 -1.32
C GLU A 105 34.44 -24.36 -1.69
N THR A 106 33.77 -23.29 -1.28
CA THR A 106 32.37 -22.99 -1.61
C THR A 106 32.35 -21.85 -2.60
N PHE A 107 31.84 -22.11 -3.80
CA PHE A 107 31.67 -21.12 -4.86
C PHE A 107 30.29 -20.47 -4.72
N ARG A 108 30.25 -19.13 -4.68
CA ARG A 108 29.02 -18.34 -4.71
C ARG A 108 29.02 -17.44 -5.94
N ASN A 109 27.96 -17.51 -6.74
CA ASN A 109 27.87 -16.74 -7.97
C ASN A 109 26.91 -15.55 -7.82
N PHE A 110 27.33 -14.41 -8.34
CA PHE A 110 26.57 -13.17 -8.28
C PHE A 110 26.39 -12.57 -9.69
N ALA A 111 25.25 -11.94 -9.91
CA ALA A 111 24.98 -11.18 -11.14
C ALA A 111 24.75 -9.70 -10.84
N ASN A 112 25.33 -8.83 -11.67
CA ASN A 112 24.92 -7.44 -11.78
C ASN A 112 24.10 -7.29 -13.06
N VAL A 113 22.84 -6.87 -12.94
CA VAL A 113 21.90 -6.80 -14.07
C VAL A 113 21.01 -5.58 -13.98
N ALA A 114 20.68 -5.00 -15.13
CA ALA A 114 19.64 -3.98 -15.25
C ALA A 114 18.49 -4.51 -16.10
N ILE A 115 17.26 -4.29 -15.62
CA ILE A 115 16.05 -4.81 -16.23
C ILE A 115 15.10 -3.65 -16.50
N GLY A 116 14.81 -3.41 -17.78
CA GLY A 116 13.82 -2.44 -18.25
C GLY A 116 12.39 -2.93 -18.02
N LEU A 117 11.50 -2.03 -17.61
CA LEU A 117 10.15 -2.34 -17.16
C LEU A 117 9.09 -1.79 -18.11
N CYS A 118 8.95 -0.46 -18.15
CA CYS A 118 7.93 0.20 -18.96
C CYS A 118 8.36 1.62 -19.35
N GLU A 119 7.75 2.17 -20.39
CA GLU A 119 8.00 3.55 -20.79
C GLU A 119 7.44 4.55 -19.76
N GLY A 120 8.12 5.67 -19.61
CA GLY A 120 7.72 6.81 -18.81
C GLY A 120 7.82 6.59 -17.30
N GLU A 121 7.40 7.62 -16.57
CA GLU A 121 7.53 7.68 -15.12
C GLU A 121 6.57 6.71 -14.41
N ALA A 122 7.14 5.74 -13.70
CA ALA A 122 6.46 4.86 -12.75
C ALA A 122 6.76 5.31 -11.32
N ALA A 123 5.80 5.14 -10.41
CA ALA A 123 5.94 5.59 -9.02
C ALA A 123 6.88 4.67 -8.23
N MET A 124 6.72 3.34 -8.38
CA MET A 124 7.53 2.36 -7.67
C MET A 124 7.45 0.96 -8.28
N VAL A 125 8.36 0.10 -7.84
CA VAL A 125 8.26 -1.36 -7.92
C VAL A 125 7.89 -1.86 -6.53
N ARG A 126 6.73 -2.48 -6.37
CA ARG A 126 6.20 -2.88 -5.05
C ARG A 126 6.68 -4.26 -4.63
N ARG A 127 6.69 -5.23 -5.55
CA ARG A 127 7.05 -6.63 -5.32
C ARG A 127 7.82 -7.17 -6.50
N VAL A 128 8.73 -8.08 -6.24
CA VAL A 128 9.56 -8.74 -7.27
C VAL A 128 9.52 -10.23 -7.05
N TRP A 129 9.41 -10.99 -8.13
CA TRP A 129 9.49 -12.45 -8.10
C TRP A 129 10.60 -12.94 -9.03
N ALA A 130 11.36 -13.91 -8.55
CA ALA A 130 12.37 -14.66 -9.29
C ALA A 130 11.91 -16.12 -9.42
N ASP A 131 11.77 -16.62 -10.65
CA ASP A 131 11.28 -17.98 -10.95
C ASP A 131 9.98 -18.33 -10.20
N GLY A 132 9.09 -17.35 -10.06
CA GLY A 132 7.78 -17.50 -9.39
C GLY A 132 7.80 -17.34 -7.87
N ARG A 133 8.98 -17.25 -7.23
CA ARG A 133 9.11 -16.98 -5.79
C ARG A 133 9.35 -15.51 -5.52
N GLU A 134 8.67 -14.96 -4.52
CA GLU A 134 8.85 -13.57 -4.15
C GLU A 134 10.22 -13.34 -3.50
N LEU A 135 10.86 -12.24 -3.87
CA LEU A 135 12.14 -11.82 -3.32
C LEU A 135 11.94 -10.95 -2.10
N ASP A 136 12.78 -11.18 -1.08
CA ASP A 136 12.96 -10.23 0.01
C ASP A 136 13.85 -9.07 -0.45
N LEU A 137 13.22 -7.92 -0.74
CA LEU A 137 13.91 -6.73 -1.22
C LEU A 137 14.75 -6.06 -0.13
N SER A 138 14.54 -6.39 1.15
CA SER A 138 15.42 -5.90 2.22
C SER A 138 16.77 -6.63 2.28
N ALA A 139 16.87 -7.80 1.65
CA ALA A 139 18.07 -8.63 1.62
C ALA A 139 18.85 -8.51 0.30
N ILE A 140 18.34 -7.73 -0.66
CA ILE A 140 18.90 -7.62 -2.02
C ILE A 140 19.13 -6.15 -2.34
N GLU A 141 20.29 -5.83 -2.89
CA GLU A 141 20.57 -4.48 -3.36
C GLU A 141 19.91 -4.25 -4.72
N MET A 142 18.76 -3.58 -4.69
CA MET A 142 18.00 -3.17 -5.86
C MET A 142 17.84 -1.66 -5.89
N ARG A 143 18.20 -1.04 -7.00
CA ARG A 143 17.96 0.38 -7.27
C ARG A 143 16.88 0.53 -8.32
N PHE A 144 15.86 1.32 -8.01
CA PHE A 144 14.77 1.63 -8.94
C PHE A 144 14.97 3.00 -9.57
N TYR A 145 14.81 3.05 -10.89
CA TYR A 145 14.84 4.26 -11.70
C TYR A 145 13.44 4.47 -12.28
N PRO A 146 12.79 5.59 -11.97
CA PRO A 146 11.37 5.79 -12.28
C PRO A 146 11.08 5.94 -13.77
N GLY A 147 12.08 6.24 -14.60
CA GLY A 147 11.89 6.49 -16.03
C GLY A 147 11.63 7.95 -16.36
N SER A 148 12.10 8.88 -15.53
CA SER A 148 12.01 10.32 -15.82
C SER A 148 13.01 10.73 -16.89
N GLU A 149 12.71 11.80 -17.62
CA GLU A 149 13.63 12.35 -18.62
C GLU A 149 14.89 12.98 -18.00
N THR A 150 14.88 13.24 -16.70
CA THR A 150 15.98 13.87 -15.97
C THR A 150 16.83 12.88 -15.18
N GLN A 151 16.50 11.58 -15.19
CA GLN A 151 17.28 10.59 -14.44
C GLN A 151 18.72 10.49 -14.96
N LEU A 152 19.63 10.20 -14.04
CA LEU A 152 21.06 10.04 -14.29
C LEU A 152 21.41 8.56 -14.50
N PRO A 153 22.56 8.26 -15.12
CA PRO A 153 23.07 6.89 -15.21
C PRO A 153 23.19 6.22 -13.84
N ASP A 154 23.03 4.89 -13.81
CA ASP A 154 23.28 4.12 -12.60
C ASP A 154 24.79 4.10 -12.26
N PRO A 155 25.18 4.35 -11.00
CA PRO A 155 26.60 4.41 -10.61
C PRO A 155 27.38 3.12 -10.87
N LEU A 156 26.77 1.94 -10.71
CA LEU A 156 27.43 0.66 -11.00
C LEU A 156 27.63 0.49 -12.51
N ILE A 157 26.63 0.84 -13.31
CA ILE A 157 26.74 0.81 -14.77
C ILE A 157 27.84 1.78 -15.22
N GLU A 158 27.85 3.01 -14.72
CA GLU A 158 28.89 4.00 -15.03
C GLU A 158 30.28 3.55 -14.59
N ALA A 159 30.42 2.97 -13.41
CA ALA A 159 31.70 2.44 -12.94
C ALA A 159 32.23 1.32 -13.85
N LYS A 160 31.35 0.46 -14.40
CA LYS A 160 31.76 -0.65 -15.28
C LYS A 160 31.98 -0.22 -16.73
N GLN A 161 31.27 0.80 -17.22
CA GLN A 161 31.39 1.29 -18.61
C GLN A 161 32.37 2.46 -18.79
N GLY A 162 32.74 3.12 -17.70
CA GLY A 162 33.53 4.34 -17.70
C GLY A 162 32.67 5.61 -17.68
N ALA A 163 33.21 6.66 -17.08
CA ALA A 163 32.52 7.94 -16.90
C ALA A 163 32.04 8.51 -18.24
N GLY A 164 30.76 8.88 -18.31
CA GLY A 164 30.13 9.43 -19.53
C GLY A 164 29.78 8.39 -20.61
N ASN A 165 30.13 7.11 -20.44
CA ASN A 165 29.79 6.06 -21.39
C ASN A 165 28.53 5.27 -21.00
N ALA A 166 28.04 5.42 -19.77
CA ALA A 166 26.83 4.72 -19.32
C ALA A 166 25.54 5.41 -19.80
N PRO A 167 24.60 4.66 -20.39
CA PRO A 167 23.28 5.19 -20.72
C PRO A 167 22.48 5.50 -19.45
N ALA A 168 21.78 6.63 -19.46
CA ALA A 168 20.83 7.00 -18.40
C ALA A 168 19.44 6.38 -18.56
N PHE A 169 19.20 5.69 -19.69
CA PHE A 169 17.90 5.09 -20.05
C PHE A 169 16.69 6.04 -19.82
N ARG A 170 16.84 7.32 -20.13
CA ARG A 170 15.78 8.33 -19.93
C ARG A 170 14.49 7.93 -20.64
N GLY A 171 13.36 8.18 -19.97
CA GLY A 171 12.04 7.76 -20.47
C GLY A 171 11.74 6.26 -20.32
N LEU A 172 12.64 5.47 -19.74
CA LEU A 172 12.42 4.06 -19.42
C LEU A 172 12.54 3.83 -17.91
N ALA A 173 11.49 3.32 -17.29
CA ALA A 173 11.56 2.82 -15.92
C ALA A 173 12.36 1.50 -15.92
N TYR A 174 13.37 1.39 -15.06
CA TYR A 174 14.20 0.21 -14.96
C TYR A 174 14.66 -0.04 -13.51
N VAL A 175 15.12 -1.25 -13.25
CA VAL A 175 15.76 -1.61 -11.98
C VAL A 175 17.16 -2.13 -12.23
N VAL A 176 18.06 -1.88 -11.29
CA VAL A 176 19.42 -2.46 -11.26
C VAL A 176 19.53 -3.33 -10.02
N PHE A 177 19.94 -4.58 -10.22
CA PHE A 177 20.36 -5.46 -9.15
C PHE A 177 21.88 -5.46 -9.09
N GLU A 178 22.42 -5.18 -7.91
CA GLU A 178 23.84 -5.29 -7.61
C GLU A 178 24.09 -6.56 -6.80
N ARG A 179 25.03 -7.38 -7.26
CA ARG A 179 25.41 -8.66 -6.66
C ARG A 179 24.23 -9.54 -6.27
N LEU A 180 23.30 -9.76 -7.20
CA LEU A 180 22.18 -10.70 -7.02
C LEU A 180 22.71 -12.13 -6.82
N PRO A 181 22.44 -12.80 -5.68
CA PRO A 181 22.90 -14.17 -5.45
C PRO A 181 22.19 -15.16 -6.37
N LEU A 182 22.96 -16.01 -7.05
CA LEU A 182 22.45 -16.98 -8.04
C LEU A 182 22.39 -18.42 -7.55
N ASP A 183 22.91 -18.70 -6.36
CA ASP A 183 23.06 -20.07 -5.83
C ASP A 183 21.71 -20.81 -5.78
N THR A 184 20.65 -20.10 -5.38
CA THR A 184 19.28 -20.64 -5.29
C THR A 184 18.57 -20.77 -6.64
N TYR A 185 19.16 -20.25 -7.71
CA TYR A 185 18.61 -20.24 -9.06
C TYR A 185 19.39 -21.12 -10.04
N GLY A 186 20.23 -22.03 -9.52
CA GLY A 186 21.04 -22.92 -10.35
C GLY A 186 22.13 -22.17 -11.12
N ASN A 187 22.70 -21.12 -10.52
CA ASN A 187 23.80 -20.31 -11.10
C ASN A 187 23.45 -19.67 -12.45
N ARG A 188 22.17 -19.31 -12.65
CA ARG A 188 21.70 -18.50 -13.78
C ARG A 188 20.89 -17.31 -13.30
N ILE A 189 20.76 -16.32 -14.17
CA ILE A 189 19.81 -15.22 -13.96
C ILE A 189 18.39 -15.81 -13.94
N PRO A 190 17.61 -15.62 -12.86
CA PRO A 190 16.26 -16.12 -12.77
C PRO A 190 15.30 -15.35 -13.69
N LEU A 191 14.13 -15.94 -13.96
CA LEU A 191 13.05 -15.24 -14.64
C LEU A 191 12.43 -14.22 -13.69
N MET A 192 12.60 -12.94 -14.00
CA MET A 192 12.18 -11.85 -13.11
C MET A 192 10.83 -11.26 -13.52
N GLN A 193 9.97 -11.05 -12.53
CA GLN A 193 8.68 -10.39 -12.69
C GLN A 193 8.51 -9.31 -11.64
N PHE A 194 7.86 -8.21 -12.01
CA PHE A 194 7.80 -7.00 -11.20
C PHE A 194 6.37 -6.52 -11.10
N GLU A 195 5.90 -6.24 -9.89
CA GLU A 195 4.68 -5.47 -9.69
C GLU A 195 5.05 -4.01 -9.75
N VAL A 196 4.74 -3.38 -10.87
CA VAL A 196 5.03 -1.98 -11.13
C VAL A 196 3.78 -1.17 -10.88
N VAL A 197 3.94 -0.06 -10.18
CA VAL A 197 2.86 0.86 -9.86
C VAL A 197 3.09 2.15 -10.63
N ARG A 198 2.17 2.47 -11.55
CA ARG A 198 2.18 3.72 -12.30
C ARG A 198 0.85 4.45 -12.15
N PRO A 199 0.78 5.49 -11.31
CA PRO A 199 -0.42 6.29 -11.12
C PRO A 199 -0.96 6.82 -12.44
N VAL A 200 -2.28 6.83 -12.58
CA VAL A 200 -2.97 7.32 -13.77
C VAL A 200 -3.92 8.45 -13.41
N GLY A 201 -3.87 9.53 -14.19
CA GLY A 201 -4.72 10.68 -13.96
C GLY A 201 -4.13 11.67 -12.96
N ARG A 202 -5.00 12.30 -12.17
CA ARG A 202 -4.69 13.49 -11.36
C ARG A 202 -4.91 13.32 -9.86
N LEU A 203 -5.54 12.21 -9.43
CA LEU A 203 -6.00 12.05 -8.05
C LEU A 203 -4.82 12.03 -7.09
N GLU A 204 -3.85 11.16 -7.32
CA GLU A 204 -2.73 10.95 -6.40
C GLU A 204 -1.85 12.21 -6.28
N LYS A 205 -1.70 12.96 -7.37
CA LYS A 205 -1.03 14.28 -7.37
C LYS A 205 -1.86 15.37 -6.67
N ALA A 206 -3.18 15.21 -6.55
CA ALA A 206 -4.06 16.16 -5.88
C ALA A 206 -4.20 15.90 -4.37
N ILE A 207 -3.85 14.70 -3.89
CA ILE A 207 -3.91 14.34 -2.48
C ILE A 207 -2.86 15.14 -1.70
N ARG A 208 -3.34 15.95 -0.74
CA ARG A 208 -2.51 16.76 0.18
C ARG A 208 -2.56 16.28 1.63
N ALA A 209 -3.59 15.52 1.98
CA ALA A 209 -3.83 15.03 3.33
C ALA A 209 -4.44 13.63 3.31
N ILE A 210 -4.00 12.76 4.23
CA ILE A 210 -4.54 11.41 4.41
C ILE A 210 -4.67 11.05 5.89
N THR A 211 -5.44 10.01 6.18
CA THR A 211 -5.56 9.42 7.52
C THR A 211 -4.98 8.00 7.50
N VAL A 212 -4.04 7.71 8.38
CA VAL A 212 -3.42 6.38 8.51
C VAL A 212 -4.26 5.52 9.46
N ILE A 213 -4.84 4.46 8.93
CA ILE A 213 -5.74 3.49 9.61
C ILE A 213 -5.17 2.07 9.48
N PRO A 214 -5.56 1.07 10.30
CA PRO A 214 -6.64 1.06 11.31
C PRO A 214 -6.32 1.73 12.65
N GLY A 215 -5.04 1.98 12.97
CA GLY A 215 -4.62 2.56 14.26
C GLY A 215 -4.80 1.65 15.48
N ALA A 216 -5.39 0.46 15.31
CA ALA A 216 -5.44 -0.61 16.29
C ALA A 216 -4.37 -1.66 15.93
N THR A 217 -3.13 -1.38 16.33
CA THR A 217 -1.98 -2.26 16.15
C THR A 217 -1.01 -2.04 17.28
N GLU A 218 -0.69 -3.06 18.07
CA GLU A 218 0.20 -2.92 19.23
C GLU A 218 1.58 -2.35 18.83
N HIS A 219 2.19 -2.86 17.74
CA HIS A 219 3.54 -2.47 17.29
C HIS A 219 3.64 -2.07 15.81
N GLY A 220 2.52 -1.96 15.09
CA GLY A 220 2.52 -1.73 13.64
C GLY A 220 3.05 -0.37 13.18
N TYR A 221 3.20 0.59 14.11
CA TYR A 221 3.80 1.90 13.84
C TYR A 221 5.32 1.94 14.08
N ALA A 222 5.90 0.87 14.62
CA ALA A 222 7.32 0.83 14.90
C ALA A 222 8.12 0.81 13.59
N THR A 223 9.16 1.63 13.51
CA THR A 223 10.05 1.73 12.35
C THR A 223 11.15 0.67 12.37
N VAL A 224 11.25 -0.07 13.47
CA VAL A 224 12.17 -1.20 13.70
C VAL A 224 11.38 -2.51 13.84
N GLN A 225 11.99 -3.64 13.52
CA GLN A 225 11.35 -4.94 13.71
C GLN A 225 11.12 -5.23 15.19
N VAL A 226 9.87 -5.50 15.54
CA VAL A 226 9.48 -5.99 16.86
C VAL A 226 9.20 -7.48 16.74
N SER A 227 9.85 -8.28 17.56
CA SER A 227 9.63 -9.72 17.61
C SER A 227 9.25 -10.20 18.99
N GLU A 228 8.56 -11.32 19.02
CA GLU A 228 8.22 -12.07 20.23
C GLU A 228 8.77 -13.49 20.14
N ARG A 229 8.96 -14.13 21.28
CA ARG A 229 9.28 -15.54 21.38
C ARG A 229 8.00 -16.35 21.46
N THR A 230 7.79 -17.23 20.50
CA THR A 230 6.60 -18.12 20.45
C THR A 230 6.87 -19.51 21.06
N GLY A 231 8.13 -19.83 21.33
CA GLY A 231 8.56 -21.11 21.90
C GLY A 231 10.08 -21.18 22.07
N ILE A 232 10.59 -22.29 22.59
CA ILE A 232 12.06 -22.47 22.74
C ILE A 232 12.70 -22.47 21.36
N GLY A 233 13.57 -21.48 21.10
CA GLY A 233 14.24 -21.30 19.81
C GLY A 233 13.32 -20.82 18.67
N GLN A 234 12.06 -20.48 18.94
CA GLN A 234 11.12 -19.96 17.96
C GLN A 234 10.79 -18.50 18.26
N SER A 235 10.80 -17.66 17.23
CA SER A 235 10.41 -16.27 17.32
C SER A 235 9.58 -15.86 16.11
N ARG A 236 8.75 -14.84 16.29
CA ARG A 236 7.92 -14.24 15.26
C ARG A 236 8.18 -12.76 15.20
N ILE A 237 8.30 -12.20 13.98
CA ILE A 237 8.28 -10.76 13.76
C ILE A 237 6.83 -10.30 13.67
N MET A 238 6.47 -9.27 14.43
CA MET A 238 5.08 -8.84 14.61
C MET A 238 4.65 -7.77 13.60
N ASN A 239 5.56 -6.86 13.24
CA ASN A 239 5.30 -5.70 12.39
C ASN A 239 6.00 -5.79 11.03
N ARG A 240 6.18 -7.01 10.52
CA ARG A 240 6.68 -7.28 9.18
C ARG A 240 5.96 -8.48 8.59
N ASN A 241 4.92 -8.19 7.82
CA ASN A 241 4.10 -9.16 7.13
C ASN A 241 4.39 -9.21 5.61
N GLY A 242 5.21 -8.28 5.10
CA GLY A 242 5.67 -8.23 3.70
C GLY A 242 7.17 -8.43 3.52
N LEU A 243 7.59 -8.57 2.26
CA LEU A 243 8.98 -8.76 1.83
C LEU A 243 9.59 -7.50 1.17
N THR A 244 8.84 -6.40 1.10
CA THR A 244 9.25 -5.16 0.42
C THR A 244 10.19 -4.30 1.28
N ALA A 245 9.99 -4.28 2.60
CA ALA A 245 10.77 -3.46 3.52
C ALA A 245 11.04 -4.19 4.84
N THR A 246 11.81 -3.54 5.72
CA THR A 246 12.16 -4.07 7.04
C THR A 246 11.00 -4.07 8.02
N THR A 247 10.02 -3.17 7.86
CA THR A 247 8.77 -3.10 8.65
C THR A 247 7.59 -2.75 7.75
N ASP A 248 6.38 -3.10 8.19
CA ASP A 248 5.14 -2.75 7.49
C ASP A 248 4.93 -1.23 7.44
N TRP A 249 5.37 -0.51 8.48
CA TRP A 249 5.34 0.95 8.51
C TRP A 249 6.16 1.56 7.36
N GLN A 250 7.43 1.16 7.24
CA GLN A 250 8.31 1.69 6.20
C GLN A 250 7.75 1.37 4.80
N ALA A 251 7.32 0.13 4.56
CA ALA A 251 6.70 -0.25 3.29
C ALA A 251 5.48 0.61 2.95
N ALA A 252 4.57 0.82 3.91
CA ALA A 252 3.33 1.55 3.68
C ALA A 252 3.55 3.05 3.43
N ILE A 253 4.45 3.69 4.20
CA ILE A 253 4.71 5.13 4.06
C ILE A 253 5.56 5.42 2.81
N ASP A 254 6.50 4.55 2.44
CA ASP A 254 7.23 4.64 1.17
C ASP A 254 6.28 4.55 -0.02
N GLU A 255 5.36 3.56 -0.03
CA GLU A 255 4.34 3.42 -1.08
C GLU A 255 3.44 4.66 -1.14
N LEU A 256 3.01 5.18 0.02
CA LEU A 256 2.18 6.38 0.10
C LEU A 256 2.87 7.60 -0.52
N GLN A 257 4.14 7.86 -0.21
CA GLN A 257 4.87 9.01 -0.75
C GLN A 257 5.20 8.85 -2.24
N ALA A 258 5.51 7.63 -2.68
CA ALA A 258 5.71 7.34 -4.10
C ALA A 258 4.44 7.60 -4.91
N LEU A 259 3.28 7.22 -4.39
CA LEU A 259 1.98 7.45 -5.02
C LEU A 259 1.57 8.92 -4.98
N CYS A 260 1.65 9.55 -3.80
CA CYS A 260 1.15 10.89 -3.53
C CYS A 260 2.31 11.87 -3.28
N PRO A 261 3.04 12.31 -4.33
CA PRO A 261 4.26 13.13 -4.18
C PRO A 261 3.99 14.53 -3.58
N ASN A 262 2.73 14.97 -3.60
CA ASN A 262 2.29 16.27 -3.08
C ASN A 262 1.68 16.17 -1.68
N LEU A 263 1.82 15.02 -0.99
CA LEU A 263 1.29 14.84 0.35
C LEU A 263 1.99 15.81 1.33
N GLU A 264 1.20 16.53 2.12
CA GLU A 264 1.71 17.53 3.07
C GLU A 264 1.35 17.20 4.52
N SER A 265 0.32 16.39 4.75
CA SER A 265 -0.21 16.13 6.09
C SER A 265 -0.79 14.73 6.26
N VAL A 266 -0.63 14.21 7.47
CA VAL A 266 -1.08 12.88 7.87
C VAL A 266 -1.81 12.98 9.20
N ALA A 267 -3.03 12.46 9.27
CA ALA A 267 -3.71 12.16 10.52
C ALA A 267 -3.35 10.74 10.98
N LEU A 268 -2.60 10.61 12.07
CA LEU A 268 -2.15 9.34 12.61
C LEU A 268 -3.16 8.83 13.65
N VAL A 269 -3.87 7.75 13.34
CA VAL A 269 -4.92 7.21 14.20
C VAL A 269 -4.33 6.41 15.36
N VAL A 270 -4.69 6.74 16.60
CA VAL A 270 -4.26 5.98 17.79
C VAL A 270 -5.50 5.46 18.51
N SER A 271 -5.71 4.15 18.43
CA SER A 271 -6.93 3.53 18.94
C SER A 271 -6.90 3.30 20.45
N TRP A 272 -7.99 3.64 21.13
CA TRP A 272 -8.26 3.38 22.55
C TRP A 272 -9.63 2.71 22.68
N PHE A 273 -9.89 2.05 23.81
CA PHE A 273 -11.09 1.22 23.99
C PHE A 273 -12.06 1.84 24.99
N GLY A 274 -13.31 1.99 24.55
CA GLY A 274 -14.45 2.35 25.38
C GLY A 274 -15.19 1.10 25.86
N THR A 275 -15.49 1.01 27.15
CA THR A 275 -16.07 -0.20 27.76
C THR A 275 -17.60 -0.16 27.96
N ASP A 276 -18.25 0.99 27.75
CA ASP A 276 -19.68 1.17 28.01
C ASP A 276 -20.25 2.32 27.18
N MET A 277 -21.51 2.23 26.75
CA MET A 277 -22.22 3.29 26.01
C MET A 277 -22.76 4.41 26.91
N ARG A 278 -22.79 4.21 28.22
CA ARG A 278 -23.20 5.20 29.22
C ARG A 278 -22.00 6.03 29.60
N VAL A 279 -22.03 7.33 29.32
CA VAL A 279 -20.91 8.27 29.60
C VAL A 279 -20.51 8.30 31.09
N GLY A 280 -21.44 7.96 31.98
CA GLY A 280 -21.21 7.76 33.42
C GLY A 280 -20.17 6.69 33.71
N GLU A 281 -20.35 5.54 33.07
CA GLU A 281 -19.68 4.26 33.34
C GLU A 281 -18.58 3.93 32.33
N CYS A 282 -18.59 4.59 31.16
CA CYS A 282 -17.61 4.36 30.10
C CYS A 282 -16.21 4.70 30.58
N ARG A 283 -15.35 3.68 30.64
CA ARG A 283 -13.91 3.84 30.79
C ARG A 283 -13.27 3.90 29.42
N ILE A 284 -12.23 4.73 29.29
CA ILE A 284 -11.38 4.80 28.10
C ILE A 284 -10.00 4.29 28.49
N LEU A 285 -9.61 3.14 27.93
CA LEU A 285 -8.42 2.38 28.35
C LEU A 285 -7.59 2.00 27.13
N PRO A 286 -6.26 1.88 27.26
CA PRO A 286 -5.48 1.21 26.23
C PRO A 286 -5.78 -0.28 26.27
N GLY A 287 -5.82 -0.91 25.10
CA GLY A 287 -6.18 -2.31 24.95
C GLY A 287 -5.05 -3.17 24.39
N VAL A 288 -5.06 -4.45 24.74
CA VAL A 288 -4.12 -5.46 24.25
C VAL A 288 -4.88 -6.66 23.69
N GLU A 289 -4.30 -7.31 22.69
CA GLU A 289 -4.88 -8.47 22.00
C GLU A 289 -4.77 -9.75 22.84
N VAL A 290 -3.72 -9.84 23.65
CA VAL A 290 -3.38 -10.98 24.49
C VAL A 290 -2.88 -10.50 25.85
N ASP A 291 -3.10 -11.32 26.88
CA ASP A 291 -2.73 -11.07 28.26
C ASP A 291 -1.21 -11.11 28.51
N GLY A 292 -0.48 -11.89 27.70
CA GLY A 292 0.97 -12.04 27.79
C GLY A 292 1.63 -12.25 26.44
N ARG A 293 2.84 -11.69 26.31
CA ARG A 293 3.79 -12.01 25.25
C ARG A 293 5.17 -12.23 25.86
N ASP A 294 5.88 -13.19 25.33
CA ASP A 294 7.18 -13.61 25.84
C ASP A 294 8.31 -12.98 25.04
N GLY A 295 9.27 -12.34 25.74
CA GLY A 295 10.51 -11.87 25.12
C GLY A 295 10.32 -10.86 23.99
N GLU A 296 9.34 -9.97 24.11
CA GLU A 296 9.17 -8.84 23.18
C GLU A 296 10.47 -8.03 23.10
N THR A 297 11.03 -7.83 21.91
CA THR A 297 12.22 -6.97 21.72
C THR A 297 11.93 -5.51 22.04
N MET A 298 10.66 -5.11 21.93
CA MET A 298 10.14 -3.83 22.39
C MET A 298 8.90 -4.10 23.25
N PRO A 299 9.02 -4.10 24.59
CA PRO A 299 7.87 -4.31 25.47
C PRO A 299 6.77 -3.29 25.21
N TRP A 300 5.53 -3.76 25.12
CA TRP A 300 4.37 -2.89 24.97
C TRP A 300 4.10 -2.07 26.24
N SER A 301 3.90 -0.76 26.09
CA SER A 301 3.45 0.14 27.16
C SER A 301 2.71 1.34 26.59
N VAL A 302 1.61 1.72 27.23
CA VAL A 302 0.83 2.90 26.83
C VAL A 302 0.46 3.71 28.06
N ALA A 303 0.77 5.01 28.03
CA ALA A 303 0.50 5.92 29.13
C ALA A 303 1.08 5.44 30.48
N GLY A 304 2.21 4.74 30.44
CA GLY A 304 2.88 4.14 31.59
C GLY A 304 2.24 2.85 32.12
N LEU A 305 1.20 2.33 31.47
CA LEU A 305 0.59 1.04 31.80
C LEU A 305 1.27 -0.08 31.03
N SER A 306 1.64 -1.14 31.74
CA SER A 306 2.14 -2.38 31.14
C SER A 306 1.00 -3.22 30.57
N ARG A 307 1.33 -4.24 29.76
CA ARG A 307 0.36 -5.19 29.18
C ARG A 307 -0.57 -5.80 30.24
N GLY A 308 -0.03 -6.19 31.39
CA GLY A 308 -0.82 -6.80 32.48
C GLY A 308 -1.82 -5.86 33.17
N GLU A 309 -1.68 -4.55 32.96
CA GLU A 309 -2.60 -3.52 33.50
C GLU A 309 -3.58 -3.01 32.44
N ALA A 310 -3.40 -3.39 31.18
CA ALA A 310 -4.19 -2.94 30.06
C ALA A 310 -5.53 -3.68 29.96
N HIS A 311 -6.46 -3.11 29.20
CA HIS A 311 -7.74 -3.75 28.90
C HIS A 311 -7.51 -4.90 27.92
N LEU A 312 -7.77 -6.14 28.32
CA LEU A 312 -7.78 -7.26 27.38
C LEU A 312 -9.00 -7.11 26.46
N VAL A 313 -8.74 -6.93 25.16
CA VAL A 313 -9.80 -6.77 24.16
C VAL A 313 -10.68 -8.01 24.13
N SER A 314 -12.00 -7.83 24.03
CA SER A 314 -12.95 -8.94 23.99
C SER A 314 -12.73 -9.83 22.77
N HIS A 315 -13.23 -11.06 22.82
CA HIS A 315 -13.10 -12.02 21.72
C HIS A 315 -14.34 -12.04 20.81
N HIS A 316 -14.12 -12.28 19.53
CA HIS A 316 -15.16 -12.54 18.55
C HIS A 316 -14.76 -13.71 17.64
N GLY A 317 -15.42 -14.86 17.82
CA GLY A 317 -14.99 -16.11 17.20
C GLY A 317 -13.68 -16.61 17.84
N ASP A 318 -12.73 -17.01 17.01
CA ASP A 318 -11.46 -17.62 17.46
C ASP A 318 -10.35 -16.60 17.77
N GLY A 319 -10.64 -15.30 17.74
CA GLY A 319 -9.65 -14.24 17.90
C GLY A 319 -10.15 -13.00 18.64
N PRO A 320 -9.25 -12.04 18.92
CA PRO A 320 -9.62 -10.77 19.51
C PRO A 320 -10.52 -9.99 18.54
N ALA A 321 -11.52 -9.29 19.09
CA ALA A 321 -12.48 -8.52 18.31
C ALA A 321 -11.86 -7.29 17.62
N TYR A 322 -10.76 -6.78 18.18
CA TYR A 322 -9.97 -5.68 17.64
C TYR A 322 -8.47 -5.96 17.77
N GLY A 323 -7.64 -5.21 17.05
CA GLY A 323 -6.21 -5.10 17.35
C GLY A 323 -5.96 -4.24 18.60
N GLY A 324 -4.75 -4.24 19.14
CA GLY A 324 -4.42 -3.48 20.37
C GLY A 324 -4.18 -1.99 20.16
N THR A 325 -4.08 -1.22 21.25
CA THR A 325 -3.64 0.18 21.23
C THR A 325 -2.16 0.25 20.84
N PRO A 326 -1.74 1.14 19.93
CA PRO A 326 -0.33 1.30 19.58
C PRO A 326 0.53 1.67 20.77
N ASN A 327 1.65 0.96 20.91
CA ASN A 327 2.70 1.21 21.89
C ASN A 327 3.19 2.65 21.77
N ASP A 328 3.37 3.36 22.90
CA ASP A 328 3.74 4.79 22.89
C ASP A 328 5.04 5.02 22.10
N GLU A 329 6.03 4.14 22.29
CA GLU A 329 7.31 4.17 21.57
C GLU A 329 7.11 4.05 20.04
N SER A 330 6.23 3.15 19.60
CA SER A 330 5.93 2.97 18.17
C SER A 330 5.28 4.23 17.56
N VAL A 331 4.43 4.92 18.32
CA VAL A 331 3.81 6.17 17.85
C VAL A 331 4.83 7.30 17.77
N LEU A 332 5.75 7.40 18.73
CA LEU A 332 6.83 8.38 18.69
C LEU A 332 7.74 8.16 17.48
N GLN A 333 8.09 6.90 17.17
CA GLN A 333 8.85 6.53 15.98
C GLN A 333 8.12 6.93 14.70
N ALA A 334 6.84 6.57 14.56
CA ALA A 334 6.03 6.96 13.41
C ALA A 334 5.94 8.49 13.23
N ILE A 335 5.74 9.25 14.31
CA ILE A 335 5.70 10.72 14.25
C ILE A 335 7.06 11.27 13.81
N ALA A 336 8.17 10.74 14.33
CA ALA A 336 9.51 11.16 13.96
C ALA A 336 9.81 10.87 12.48
N ASP A 337 9.47 9.68 12.00
CA ASP A 337 9.63 9.25 10.61
C ASP A 337 8.81 10.13 9.65
N LEU A 338 7.52 10.37 9.94
CA LEU A 338 6.68 11.27 9.14
C LEU A 338 7.25 12.69 9.06
N LYS A 339 7.75 13.21 10.18
CA LYS A 339 8.38 14.54 10.22
C LYS A 339 9.69 14.58 9.43
N ALA A 340 10.52 13.54 9.52
CA ALA A 340 11.75 13.41 8.75
C ALA A 340 11.48 13.39 7.24
N ARG A 341 10.33 12.82 6.85
CA ARG A 341 9.79 12.81 5.49
C ARG A 341 9.14 14.13 5.04
N GLY A 342 9.12 15.15 5.90
CA GLY A 342 8.57 16.47 5.61
C GLY A 342 7.05 16.59 5.78
N LEU A 343 6.39 15.60 6.39
CA LEU A 343 4.94 15.57 6.56
C LEU A 343 4.50 16.21 7.89
N ARG A 344 3.42 16.99 7.85
CA ARG A 344 2.76 17.50 9.07
C ARG A 344 1.92 16.40 9.69
N VAL A 345 2.10 16.16 10.99
CA VAL A 345 1.38 15.08 11.69
C VAL A 345 0.31 15.65 12.60
N CYS A 346 -0.92 15.19 12.42
CA CYS A 346 -2.03 15.39 13.33
C CYS A 346 -2.28 14.09 14.10
N LEU A 347 -2.16 14.12 15.43
CA LEU A 347 -2.54 12.97 16.24
C LEU A 347 -4.07 12.84 16.25
N TYR A 348 -4.59 11.67 15.87
CA TYR A 348 -6.01 11.37 15.84
C TYR A 348 -6.31 10.24 16.85
N PRO A 349 -6.65 10.55 18.11
CA PRO A 349 -7.21 9.57 19.03
C PRO A 349 -8.55 9.00 18.53
N PHE A 350 -8.70 7.68 18.53
CA PHE A 350 -9.91 7.02 18.05
C PHE A 350 -10.43 6.01 19.08
N VAL A 351 -11.69 6.15 19.49
CA VAL A 351 -12.29 5.24 20.47
C VAL A 351 -13.03 4.11 19.77
N MET A 352 -12.57 2.88 19.96
CA MET A 352 -13.26 1.66 19.58
C MET A 352 -14.12 1.19 20.77
N MET A 353 -15.38 0.85 20.54
CA MET A 353 -16.23 0.36 21.64
C MET A 353 -16.05 -1.14 21.75
N ASP A 354 -15.45 -1.58 22.85
CA ASP A 354 -15.25 -2.99 23.16
C ASP A 354 -16.34 -3.46 24.12
N VAL A 355 -17.52 -3.66 23.55
CA VAL A 355 -18.73 -4.14 24.23
C VAL A 355 -19.17 -5.41 23.50
N PRO A 356 -18.84 -6.61 23.99
CA PRO A 356 -19.16 -7.86 23.28
C PRO A 356 -20.65 -8.21 23.35
N VAL A 357 -21.06 -9.23 22.59
CA VAL A 357 -22.41 -9.81 22.70
C VAL A 357 -22.61 -10.42 24.09
N GLY A 358 -23.81 -10.31 24.66
CA GLY A 358 -24.09 -10.83 26.00
C GLY A 358 -23.39 -10.04 27.12
N ASN A 359 -23.12 -8.76 26.89
CA ASN A 359 -22.44 -7.89 27.85
C ASN A 359 -23.27 -7.63 29.12
N GLY A 360 -24.60 -7.80 29.05
CA GLY A 360 -25.50 -7.58 30.19
C GLY A 360 -25.50 -6.14 30.75
N LEU A 361 -24.91 -5.18 30.03
CA LEU A 361 -24.86 -3.79 30.44
C LEU A 361 -26.22 -3.13 30.16
N ALA A 362 -26.68 -2.29 31.10
CA ALA A 362 -27.90 -1.53 30.90
C ALA A 362 -27.79 -0.63 29.66
N ASP A 363 -28.74 -0.75 28.74
CA ASP A 363 -28.75 0.06 27.52
C ASP A 363 -29.30 1.47 27.78
N PRO A 364 -28.56 2.53 27.43
CA PRO A 364 -29.06 3.89 27.61
C PRO A 364 -30.28 4.22 26.75
N TYR A 365 -30.57 3.45 25.70
CA TYR A 365 -31.71 3.61 24.80
C TYR A 365 -32.87 2.64 25.09
N SER A 366 -32.91 2.07 26.30
CA SER A 366 -34.00 1.23 26.80
C SER A 366 -34.12 -0.16 26.16
N LYS A 367 -33.08 -0.68 25.50
CA LYS A 367 -32.99 -2.11 25.15
C LYS A 367 -32.67 -2.96 26.39
N SER A 368 -32.73 -4.29 26.22
CA SER A 368 -32.34 -5.25 27.26
C SER A 368 -30.85 -5.22 27.57
N GLU A 369 -30.01 -4.97 26.57
CA GLU A 369 -28.56 -4.83 26.70
C GLU A 369 -28.00 -3.88 25.65
N GLN A 370 -26.77 -3.41 25.85
CA GLN A 370 -26.10 -2.53 24.90
C GLN A 370 -25.77 -3.26 23.59
N ASP A 371 -25.90 -2.56 22.47
CA ASP A 371 -25.52 -3.07 21.15
C ASP A 371 -24.03 -3.46 21.13
N ALA A 372 -23.74 -4.69 20.69
CA ALA A 372 -22.37 -5.17 20.60
C ALA A 372 -21.54 -4.33 19.61
N TYR A 373 -20.32 -3.99 19.99
CA TYR A 373 -19.34 -3.24 19.18
C TYR A 373 -19.92 -1.96 18.55
N ALA A 374 -20.79 -1.28 19.29
CA ALA A 374 -21.52 -0.13 18.80
C ALA A 374 -20.60 1.02 18.35
N TRP A 375 -21.04 1.81 17.38
CA TRP A 375 -20.32 3.02 17.01
C TRP A 375 -20.21 3.99 18.20
N ARG A 376 -18.99 4.45 18.52
CA ARG A 376 -18.68 5.41 19.61
C ARG A 376 -19.57 6.65 19.66
N GLY A 377 -20.13 7.09 18.52
CA GLY A 377 -21.04 8.22 18.46
C GLY A 377 -22.40 7.98 19.14
N ARG A 378 -22.67 6.75 19.58
CA ARG A 378 -23.85 6.37 20.36
C ARG A 378 -23.64 6.51 21.87
N ILE A 379 -22.45 6.90 22.35
CA ILE A 379 -22.21 7.15 23.79
C ILE A 379 -23.11 8.31 24.24
N THR A 380 -23.81 8.14 25.37
CA THR A 380 -24.79 9.13 25.85
C THR A 380 -24.95 9.10 27.37
N CYS A 381 -25.69 10.05 27.95
CA CYS A 381 -26.05 10.01 29.37
C CYS A 381 -27.02 8.86 29.67
N PHE A 382 -27.10 8.46 30.93
CA PHE A 382 -27.99 7.38 31.38
C PHE A 382 -29.04 7.93 32.36
N PRO A 383 -30.35 7.83 32.07
CA PRO A 383 -30.93 7.38 30.79
C PRO A 383 -30.62 8.36 29.64
N ALA A 384 -30.73 7.90 28.39
CA ALA A 384 -30.56 8.78 27.24
C ALA A 384 -31.66 9.86 27.22
N PRO A 385 -31.37 11.08 26.74
CA PRO A 385 -32.40 12.13 26.66
C PRO A 385 -33.47 11.72 25.65
N ALA A 386 -34.75 11.96 25.98
CA ALA A 386 -35.85 11.76 25.05
C ALA A 386 -35.84 12.86 23.96
N GLY A 387 -35.58 12.49 22.71
CA GLY A 387 -35.57 13.40 21.55
C GLY A 387 -34.46 13.09 20.55
N PRO A 388 -34.36 13.80 19.40
CA PRO A 388 -33.22 13.70 18.51
C PRO A 388 -31.98 14.19 19.26
N VAL A 389 -31.24 13.24 19.85
CA VAL A 389 -29.99 13.52 20.56
C VAL A 389 -29.07 14.23 19.57
N LEU A 390 -28.62 15.43 19.95
CA LEU A 390 -27.50 16.09 19.28
C LEU A 390 -26.31 15.14 19.47
N ARG A 391 -26.11 14.27 18.49
CA ARG A 391 -25.06 13.25 18.48
C ARG A 391 -23.75 13.95 18.80
N ILE A 392 -22.90 13.34 19.61
CA ILE A 392 -21.59 13.88 19.96
C ILE A 392 -20.79 14.05 18.66
N ALA A 393 -20.92 15.23 18.06
CA ALA A 393 -20.05 15.72 17.00
C ALA A 393 -18.84 16.31 17.70
N ALA A 394 -17.66 15.79 17.38
CA ALA A 394 -16.41 16.43 17.73
C ALA A 394 -16.43 17.85 17.13
N LEU A 395 -16.60 18.87 17.98
CA LEU A 395 -16.48 20.26 17.58
C LEU A 395 -15.02 20.70 17.74
N ALA A 396 -14.35 20.89 16.60
CA ALA A 396 -13.22 21.80 16.49
C ALA A 396 -13.75 23.25 16.67
N HIS A 397 -12.96 24.09 17.33
CA HIS A 397 -13.34 25.37 17.97
C HIS A 397 -14.10 26.41 17.12
N GLY A 398 -14.99 27.17 17.79
CA GLY A 398 -15.37 28.52 17.36
C GLY A 398 -16.63 29.14 18.00
N ARG A 399 -16.48 29.78 19.18
CA ARG A 399 -17.36 30.80 19.82
C ARG A 399 -18.75 30.42 20.41
N ARG A 400 -18.80 30.57 21.75
CA ARG A 400 -19.89 30.90 22.72
C ARG A 400 -21.34 30.45 22.47
N PHE A 401 -21.87 29.57 23.34
CA PHE A 401 -23.09 29.73 24.20
C PHE A 401 -23.23 28.49 25.14
N PRO A 402 -23.77 28.59 26.37
CA PRO A 402 -23.94 27.46 27.32
C PRO A 402 -25.30 26.75 27.07
N PRO A 403 -25.49 25.44 27.40
CA PRO A 403 -25.62 24.97 28.79
C PRO A 403 -24.95 23.62 29.12
N SER A 404 -24.15 23.66 30.18
CA SER A 404 -23.91 22.66 31.24
C SER A 404 -24.12 21.15 31.01
N ALA A 405 -23.00 20.44 31.16
CA ALA A 405 -22.80 19.09 31.77
C ALA A 405 -22.57 17.85 30.88
N ILE A 406 -22.81 17.85 29.57
CA ILE A 406 -22.65 16.61 28.76
C ILE A 406 -21.35 16.57 27.95
N ALA A 407 -20.74 17.70 27.62
CA ALA A 407 -19.50 17.76 26.83
C ALA A 407 -18.23 17.39 27.62
N MET A 408 -18.31 17.28 28.95
CA MET A 408 -17.11 17.35 29.79
C MET A 408 -16.32 16.04 29.86
N LYS A 409 -16.96 14.86 29.73
CA LYS A 409 -16.27 13.57 29.92
C LYS A 409 -15.51 13.07 28.69
N VAL A 410 -16.01 13.28 27.47
CA VAL A 410 -15.24 12.92 26.26
C VAL A 410 -14.07 13.89 26.11
N THR A 411 -14.27 15.20 26.24
CA THR A 411 -13.15 16.15 26.22
C THR A 411 -12.18 15.95 27.39
N ALA A 412 -12.65 15.56 28.58
CA ALA A 412 -11.77 15.20 29.69
C ALA A 412 -11.03 13.88 29.47
N ALA A 413 -11.63 12.85 28.87
CA ALA A 413 -10.95 11.61 28.47
C ALA A 413 -9.87 11.90 27.43
N TRP A 414 -10.16 12.78 26.46
CA TRP A 414 -9.19 13.26 25.47
C TRP A 414 -8.08 14.10 26.11
N CYS A 415 -8.41 15.02 27.02
CA CYS A 415 -7.41 15.72 27.83
C CYS A 415 -6.63 14.76 28.75
N CYS A 416 -7.23 13.68 29.25
CA CYS A 416 -6.56 12.69 30.09
C CYS A 416 -5.63 11.80 29.28
N ILE A 417 -6.00 11.38 28.06
CA ILE A 417 -5.11 10.72 27.10
C ILE A 417 -3.92 11.64 26.80
N MET A 418 -4.19 12.89 26.40
CA MET A 418 -3.15 13.88 26.09
C MET A 418 -2.30 14.28 27.31
N ARG A 419 -2.87 14.33 28.52
CA ARG A 419 -2.14 14.63 29.79
C ARG A 419 -1.32 13.43 30.28
N ARG A 420 -1.83 12.20 30.13
CA ARG A 420 -1.09 10.98 30.47
C ARG A 420 0.10 10.75 29.55
N TRP A 421 0.00 11.20 28.30
CA TRP A 421 1.08 11.16 27.31
C TRP A 421 2.28 12.09 27.61
N ARG A 422 2.31 12.83 28.74
CA ARG A 422 3.41 13.75 29.13
C ARG A 422 4.02 14.53 27.94
N LEU A 423 3.22 14.96 26.97
CA LEU A 423 3.62 15.94 25.96
C LEU A 423 3.62 17.32 26.64
N GLY A 424 4.60 17.53 27.51
CA GLY A 424 4.88 18.80 28.15
C GLY A 424 5.36 19.81 27.11
N ARG A 425 4.60 20.89 26.91
CA ARG A 425 5.02 22.20 26.37
C ARG A 425 6.06 22.13 25.23
N ALA A 426 5.62 21.78 24.02
CA ALA A 426 6.40 22.04 22.82
C ALA A 426 5.52 22.69 21.74
N GLY A 427 5.18 23.97 21.90
CA GLY A 427 4.81 24.85 20.78
C GLY A 427 3.82 24.34 19.74
N TRP A 428 2.72 23.68 20.13
CA TRP A 428 1.65 23.26 19.22
C TRP A 428 0.65 24.39 19.00
N MET A 429 1.04 25.44 18.26
CA MET A 429 0.12 26.35 17.56
C MET A 429 0.96 27.33 16.71
N PRO A 430 0.87 27.31 15.37
CA PRO A 430 1.11 28.51 14.59
C PRO A 430 -0.04 29.50 14.84
N SER A 431 0.29 30.79 14.81
CA SER A 431 -0.68 31.90 14.81
C SER A 431 -1.59 31.85 13.60
#